data_AF-A0A3N5IGS6-F1
#
_entry.id   AF-A0A3N5IGS6-F1
#
_cell.length_a   1.000
_cell.length_b   1.000
_cell.length_c   1.000
_cell.angle_alpha   90.00
_cell.angle_beta   90.00
_cell.angle_gamma   90.00
#
_symmetry.space_group_name_H-M   'P 1'
#
loop_
_entity.id
_entity.type
_entity.pdbx_description
1 polymer ?
#
loop_
_entity_poly.entity_id
_entity_poly.type
_entity_poly.pdbx_seq_one_letter_code
_entity_poly.pdbx_strand_id
1 'polypeptide(L)'
;MSASRLELRPSQLSLASGNRFGIARLVGWIGGCRCLPILAMAVWAGSVKAVEPTVAVTQDQAHQWVVALGAPTFAERERAMGEILRAGTPMVPHLRQAVREFRDPELVQRAEFALSKLTVDDLESRIATFLDGTAESGLLARQWFSGWEQFALMVGDSIPLRELFVKVMKSHPRITQSLAEGTVERSLAAQEAVVTIETAIRQKNLPPTVADGVALLLPLTDQAVTAGVRYEEIILGVFNRLYGTV
;
A
#
# COMPACT_ATOMS: atom_id res chain seq x y z
N MET A 1 55.75 4.54 30.79
CA MET A 1 56.45 3.38 30.19
C MET A 1 56.00 2.11 30.89
N SER A 2 55.06 1.37 30.30
CA SER A 2 55.11 -0.10 30.24
C SER A 2 53.97 -0.55 29.34
N ALA A 3 54.32 -1.34 28.34
CA ALA A 3 53.48 -1.78 27.23
C ALA A 3 53.12 -3.26 27.40
N SER A 4 52.13 -3.70 26.61
CA SER A 4 51.78 -5.10 26.28
C SER A 4 50.80 -5.75 27.28
N ARG A 5 49.81 -6.55 26.86
CA ARG A 5 49.72 -7.37 25.65
C ARG A 5 48.25 -7.75 25.39
N LEU A 6 47.80 -7.59 24.13
CA LEU A 6 46.61 -8.26 23.60
C LEU A 6 46.88 -9.77 23.50
N GLU A 7 45.90 -10.60 23.89
CA GLU A 7 45.78 -11.97 23.41
C GLU A 7 44.46 -12.13 22.64
N LEU A 8 44.58 -12.16 21.32
CA LEU A 8 43.60 -12.69 20.39
C LEU A 8 43.82 -14.20 20.29
N ARG A 9 42.76 -15.01 20.45
CA ARG A 9 42.77 -16.43 20.12
C ARG A 9 42.29 -16.64 18.68
N PRO A 10 43.09 -17.28 17.79
CA PRO A 10 42.63 -17.74 16.49
C PRO A 10 42.37 -19.26 16.47
N SER A 11 41.65 -19.71 15.43
CA SER A 11 41.41 -21.09 14.98
C SER A 11 40.43 -21.91 15.85
N GLN A 12 39.38 -22.49 15.29
CA GLN A 12 39.48 -23.61 14.35
C GLN A 12 38.44 -23.54 13.21
N LEU A 13 38.95 -23.72 11.99
CA LEU A 13 38.24 -24.16 10.80
C LEU A 13 37.77 -25.62 10.98
N SER A 14 36.59 -25.97 10.47
CA SER A 14 36.40 -27.30 9.87
C SER A 14 35.25 -27.29 8.86
N LEU A 15 35.64 -27.53 7.61
CA LEU A 15 34.83 -27.90 6.46
C LEU A 15 34.47 -29.39 6.56
N ALA A 16 33.21 -29.76 6.29
CA ALA A 16 32.79 -31.01 5.64
C ALA A 16 31.26 -30.97 5.46
N SER A 17 30.73 -30.78 4.26
CA SER A 17 30.50 -31.81 3.23
C SER A 17 29.62 -32.97 3.72
N GLY A 18 28.44 -33.14 3.09
CA GLY A 18 27.55 -34.25 3.45
C GLY A 18 26.19 -34.26 2.76
N ASN A 19 26.12 -33.89 1.48
CA ASN A 19 24.94 -34.11 0.65
C ASN A 19 24.77 -35.63 0.42
N ARG A 20 23.77 -36.27 1.03
CA ARG A 20 23.42 -37.67 0.77
C ARG A 20 21.98 -37.76 0.29
N PHE A 21 21.85 -37.75 -1.03
CA PHE A 21 20.72 -38.34 -1.75
C PHE A 21 20.66 -39.84 -1.43
N GLY A 22 19.63 -40.25 -0.71
CA GLY A 22 19.26 -41.65 -0.53
C GLY A 22 18.25 -42.05 -1.60
N ILE A 23 18.75 -42.62 -2.71
CA ILE A 23 17.92 -43.37 -3.67
C ILE A 23 17.92 -44.82 -3.19
N ALA A 24 16.81 -45.28 -2.61
CA ALA A 24 16.60 -46.68 -2.25
C ALA A 24 15.38 -47.25 -2.97
N ARG A 25 15.70 -47.97 -4.06
CA ARG A 25 15.09 -49.21 -4.59
C ARG A 25 13.58 -49.48 -4.37
N LEU A 26 12.91 -49.51 -5.52
CA LEU A 26 11.89 -50.48 -5.95
C LEU A 26 12.15 -51.92 -5.43
N VAL A 27 11.12 -52.54 -4.84
CA VAL A 27 10.55 -53.91 -5.04
C VAL A 27 9.31 -53.92 -4.11
N GLY A 28 8.06 -53.89 -4.55
CA GLY A 28 7.35 -54.95 -5.27
C GLY A 28 6.39 -55.66 -4.30
N TRP A 29 5.10 -55.33 -4.32
CA TRP A 29 4.05 -56.30 -3.92
C TRP A 29 2.72 -56.01 -4.61
N ILE A 30 2.26 -57.02 -5.34
CA ILE A 30 0.98 -57.13 -6.02
C ILE A 30 -0.01 -57.69 -5.00
N GLY A 31 -1.17 -57.04 -4.85
CA GLY A 31 -2.26 -57.56 -4.03
C GLY A 31 -3.50 -56.72 -4.25
N GLY A 32 -4.32 -57.14 -5.21
CA GLY A 32 -5.51 -56.41 -5.63
C GLY A 32 -6.58 -56.32 -4.54
N CYS A 33 -7.34 -55.23 -4.60
CA CYS A 33 -8.75 -55.27 -4.26
C CYS A 33 -9.48 -54.20 -5.06
N ARG A 34 -10.42 -54.67 -5.88
CA ARG A 34 -11.39 -53.88 -6.62
C ARG A 34 -12.36 -53.24 -5.62
N CYS A 35 -12.63 -51.93 -5.75
CA CYS A 35 -13.96 -51.32 -5.69
C CYS A 35 -13.87 -49.81 -5.90
N LEU A 36 -14.53 -49.35 -6.97
CA LEU A 36 -14.93 -47.99 -7.33
C LEU A 36 -15.62 -47.24 -6.15
N PRO A 37 -15.65 -45.88 -6.10
CA PRO A 37 -16.13 -45.08 -7.24
C PRO A 37 -15.36 -43.81 -7.60
N ILE A 38 -15.59 -43.46 -8.87
CA ILE A 38 -15.32 -42.19 -9.54
C ILE A 38 -15.96 -41.07 -8.72
N LEU A 39 -15.12 -40.26 -8.05
CA LEU A 39 -15.53 -38.97 -7.52
C LEU A 39 -15.54 -38.01 -8.70
N ALA A 40 -16.74 -37.77 -9.22
CA ALA A 40 -17.04 -36.68 -10.12
C ALA A 40 -16.67 -35.37 -9.41
N MET A 41 -15.52 -34.80 -9.77
CA MET A 41 -15.21 -33.42 -9.44
C MET A 41 -16.18 -32.54 -10.23
N ALA A 42 -17.23 -32.08 -9.56
CA ALA A 42 -18.07 -31.01 -10.03
C ALA A 42 -17.17 -29.79 -10.26
N VAL A 43 -16.87 -29.52 -11.54
CA VAL A 43 -16.29 -28.26 -11.98
C VAL A 43 -17.31 -27.19 -11.62
N TRP A 44 -17.04 -26.47 -10.52
CA TRP A 44 -17.80 -25.31 -10.11
C TRP A 44 -17.52 -24.22 -11.15
N ALA A 45 -18.42 -24.12 -12.14
CA ALA A 45 -18.45 -23.02 -13.09
C ALA A 45 -18.85 -21.76 -12.32
N GLY A 46 -17.86 -21.16 -11.64
CA GLY A 46 -17.98 -19.81 -11.12
C GLY A 46 -18.31 -18.90 -12.29
N SER A 47 -19.52 -18.37 -12.28
CA SER A 47 -19.98 -17.36 -13.22
C SER A 47 -19.10 -16.13 -13.05
N VAL A 48 -18.03 -16.04 -13.85
CA VAL A 48 -17.23 -14.82 -13.99
C VAL A 48 -18.18 -13.76 -14.52
N LYS A 49 -18.59 -12.85 -13.63
CA LYS A 49 -19.36 -11.67 -13.99
C LYS A 49 -18.51 -10.92 -15.01
N ALA A 50 -19.00 -10.81 -16.24
CA ALA A 50 -18.32 -10.12 -17.31
C ALA A 50 -17.93 -8.72 -16.80
N VAL A 51 -16.62 -8.46 -16.73
CA VAL A 51 -16.09 -7.12 -16.55
C VAL A 51 -16.62 -6.32 -17.75
N GLU A 52 -17.48 -5.34 -17.49
CA GLU A 52 -17.96 -4.45 -18.54
C GLU A 52 -16.76 -3.84 -19.26
N PRO A 53 -16.78 -3.79 -20.60
CA PRO A 53 -15.64 -3.32 -21.38
C PRO A 53 -15.33 -1.89 -20.98
N THR A 54 -14.14 -1.66 -20.43
CA THR A 54 -13.57 -0.33 -20.28
C THR A 54 -13.58 0.32 -21.66
N VAL A 55 -14.45 1.32 -21.84
CA VAL A 55 -14.54 2.08 -23.11
C VAL A 55 -13.16 2.67 -23.37
N ALA A 56 -12.46 2.13 -24.36
CA ALA A 56 -11.14 2.61 -24.74
C ALA A 56 -11.30 4.03 -25.32
N VAL A 57 -10.94 5.04 -24.54
CA VAL A 57 -10.92 6.43 -24.98
C VAL A 57 -9.82 6.60 -26.00
N THR A 58 -10.14 7.07 -27.20
CA THR A 58 -9.11 7.36 -28.19
C THR A 58 -8.35 8.64 -27.83
N GLN A 59 -7.10 8.76 -28.26
CA GLN A 59 -6.28 9.95 -27.99
C GLN A 59 -6.96 11.24 -28.50
N ASP A 60 -7.61 11.17 -29.66
CA ASP A 60 -8.33 12.31 -30.24
C ASP A 60 -9.55 12.69 -29.41
N GLN A 61 -10.32 11.72 -28.91
CA GLN A 61 -11.45 11.97 -28.02
C GLN A 61 -10.99 12.59 -26.70
N ALA A 62 -9.94 12.02 -26.09
CA ALA A 62 -9.36 12.54 -24.86
C ALA A 62 -8.91 14.01 -25.03
N HIS A 63 -8.20 14.31 -26.13
CA HIS A 63 -7.76 15.66 -26.44
C HIS A 63 -8.93 16.62 -26.65
N GLN A 64 -9.97 16.22 -27.39
CA GLN A 64 -11.17 17.04 -27.61
C GLN A 64 -11.86 17.39 -26.29
N TRP A 65 -12.03 16.43 -25.38
CA TRP A 65 -12.65 16.70 -24.08
C TRP A 65 -11.77 17.60 -23.21
N VAL A 66 -10.45 17.40 -23.20
CA VAL A 66 -9.51 18.27 -22.48
C VAL A 66 -9.60 19.71 -22.98
N VAL A 67 -9.56 19.93 -24.29
CA VAL A 67 -9.67 21.28 -24.87
C VAL A 67 -11.04 21.91 -24.54
N ALA A 68 -12.11 21.12 -24.58
CA ALA A 68 -13.46 21.58 -24.28
C ALA A 68 -13.66 22.01 -22.81
N LEU A 69 -12.73 21.69 -21.89
CA LEU A 69 -12.73 22.26 -20.53
C LEU A 69 -12.50 23.78 -20.52
N GLY A 70 -11.83 24.33 -21.53
CA GLY A 70 -11.64 25.77 -21.73
C GLY A 70 -12.66 26.40 -22.70
N ALA A 71 -13.74 25.69 -23.03
CA ALA A 71 -14.74 26.18 -23.99
C ALA A 71 -15.44 27.46 -23.47
N PRO A 72 -15.84 28.39 -24.36
CA PRO A 72 -16.43 29.67 -23.94
C PRO A 72 -17.79 29.48 -23.24
N THR A 73 -18.54 28.43 -23.58
CA THR A 73 -19.87 28.20 -23.02
C THR A 73 -19.82 27.22 -21.85
N PHE A 74 -20.57 27.52 -20.78
CA PHE A 74 -20.66 26.65 -19.60
C PHE A 74 -21.17 25.24 -19.96
N ALA A 75 -22.15 25.14 -20.85
CA ALA A 75 -22.73 23.86 -21.25
C ALA A 75 -21.72 22.90 -21.92
N GLU A 76 -20.79 23.42 -22.71
CA GLU A 76 -19.72 22.63 -23.33
C GLU A 76 -18.72 22.15 -22.28
N ARG A 77 -18.33 23.03 -21.35
CA ARG A 77 -17.40 22.69 -20.26
C ARG A 77 -17.97 21.60 -19.36
N GLU A 78 -19.24 21.71 -18.97
CA GLU A 78 -19.89 20.70 -18.13
C GLU A 78 -20.08 19.37 -18.85
N ARG A 79 -20.40 19.39 -20.15
CA ARG A 79 -20.46 18.16 -20.94
C ARG A 79 -19.09 17.48 -20.99
N ALA A 80 -18.04 18.23 -21.29
CA ALA A 80 -16.68 17.71 -21.34
C ALA A 80 -16.24 17.13 -19.98
N MET A 81 -16.52 17.84 -18.89
CA MET A 81 -16.27 17.35 -17.53
C MET A 81 -17.02 16.03 -17.27
N GLY A 82 -18.30 15.94 -17.65
CA GLY A 82 -19.09 14.73 -17.52
C GLY A 82 -18.52 13.54 -18.30
N GLU A 83 -18.06 13.75 -19.54
CA GLU A 83 -17.42 12.70 -20.34
C GLU A 83 -16.08 12.26 -19.72
N ILE A 84 -15.26 13.20 -19.25
CA ILE A 84 -13.98 12.92 -18.59
C ILE A 84 -14.18 12.06 -17.35
N LEU A 85 -15.14 12.43 -16.49
CA LEU A 85 -15.43 11.70 -15.26
C LEU A 85 -16.03 10.32 -15.55
N ARG A 86 -16.89 10.21 -16.57
CA ARG A 86 -17.45 8.92 -17.00
C ARG A 86 -16.40 7.99 -17.59
N ALA A 87 -15.43 8.54 -18.32
CA ALA A 87 -14.33 7.78 -18.88
C ALA A 87 -13.39 7.22 -17.80
N GLY A 88 -13.21 7.93 -16.68
CA GLY A 88 -12.50 7.41 -15.51
C GLY A 88 -10.97 7.49 -15.63
N THR A 89 -10.28 6.52 -15.00
CA THR A 89 -8.82 6.42 -14.93
C THR A 89 -8.06 6.56 -16.26
N PRO A 90 -8.56 6.08 -17.42
CA PRO A 90 -7.93 6.32 -18.73
C PRO A 90 -7.66 7.80 -19.06
N MET A 91 -8.40 8.75 -18.48
CA MET A 91 -8.19 10.19 -18.71
C MET A 91 -7.03 10.80 -17.91
N VAL A 92 -6.56 10.14 -16.85
CA VAL A 92 -5.48 10.63 -15.96
C VAL A 92 -4.21 11.08 -16.71
N PRO A 93 -3.62 10.30 -17.64
CA PRO A 93 -2.42 10.75 -18.36
C PRO A 93 -2.67 12.01 -19.19
N HIS A 94 -3.84 12.12 -19.83
CA HIS A 94 -4.21 13.27 -20.65
C HIS A 94 -4.42 14.54 -19.82
N LEU A 95 -5.06 14.42 -18.66
CA LEU A 95 -5.24 15.55 -17.74
C LEU A 95 -3.91 16.02 -17.15
N ARG A 96 -3.01 15.09 -16.78
CA ARG A 96 -1.65 15.44 -16.31
C ARG A 96 -0.85 16.16 -17.38
N GLN A 97 -0.98 15.75 -18.63
CA GLN A 97 -0.38 16.44 -19.76
C GLN A 97 -0.97 17.84 -19.93
N ALA A 98 -2.29 17.97 -19.86
CA ALA A 98 -3.00 19.23 -20.00
C ALA A 98 -2.54 20.28 -18.97
N VAL A 99 -2.44 19.89 -17.71
CA VAL A 99 -1.98 20.76 -16.60
C VAL A 99 -0.56 21.27 -16.83
N ARG A 100 0.30 20.50 -17.52
CA ARG A 100 1.69 20.91 -17.81
C ARG A 100 1.82 21.78 -19.04
N GLU A 101 0.98 21.57 -20.06
CA GLU A 101 1.18 22.13 -21.39
C GLU A 101 0.30 23.35 -21.68
N PHE A 102 -0.92 23.40 -21.13
CA PHE A 102 -1.86 24.49 -21.40
C PHE A 102 -1.53 25.73 -20.54
N ARG A 103 -1.78 26.91 -21.11
CA ARG A 103 -1.56 28.21 -20.45
C ARG A 103 -2.84 28.86 -19.93
N ASP A 104 -4.00 28.36 -20.33
CA ASP A 104 -5.29 28.89 -19.88
C ASP A 104 -5.54 28.48 -18.41
N PRO A 105 -5.61 29.44 -17.48
CA PRO A 105 -5.80 29.14 -16.06
C PRO A 105 -7.14 28.45 -15.76
N GLU A 106 -8.22 28.75 -16.48
CA GLU A 106 -9.53 28.12 -16.23
C GLU A 106 -9.49 26.64 -16.63
N LEU A 107 -8.96 26.34 -17.82
CA LEU A 107 -8.77 24.96 -18.28
C LEU A 107 -7.88 24.19 -17.31
N VAL A 108 -6.73 24.74 -16.90
CA VAL A 108 -5.81 24.09 -15.97
C VAL A 108 -6.50 23.79 -14.65
N GLN A 109 -7.21 24.76 -14.07
CA GLN A 109 -7.95 24.56 -12.81
C GLN A 109 -9.01 23.45 -12.93
N ARG A 110 -9.75 23.40 -14.04
CA ARG A 110 -10.76 22.36 -14.28
C ARG A 110 -10.11 20.98 -14.50
N ALA A 111 -8.98 20.92 -15.20
CA ALA A 111 -8.23 19.69 -15.39
C ALA A 111 -7.66 19.16 -14.08
N GLU A 112 -7.15 20.03 -13.20
CA GLU A 112 -6.71 19.69 -11.85
C GLU A 112 -7.87 19.16 -11.00
N PHE A 113 -9.05 19.82 -11.07
CA PHE A 113 -10.24 19.35 -10.38
C PHE A 113 -10.65 17.94 -10.85
N ALA A 114 -10.75 17.72 -12.17
CA ALA A 114 -11.08 16.42 -12.73
C ALA A 114 -10.06 15.35 -12.32
N LEU A 115 -8.77 15.67 -12.39
CA LEU A 115 -7.69 14.78 -11.98
C LEU A 115 -7.83 14.39 -10.50
N SER A 116 -8.11 15.35 -9.61
CA SER A 116 -8.32 15.08 -8.19
C SER A 116 -9.48 14.09 -7.96
N LYS A 117 -10.60 14.29 -8.65
CA LYS A 117 -11.78 13.41 -8.56
C LYS A 117 -11.47 11.99 -9.02
N LEU A 118 -10.90 11.85 -10.21
CA LEU A 118 -10.54 10.55 -10.77
C LEU A 118 -9.56 9.78 -9.90
N THR A 119 -8.58 10.46 -9.29
CA THR A 119 -7.63 9.81 -8.40
C THR A 119 -8.23 9.38 -7.06
N VAL A 120 -9.17 10.15 -6.53
CA VAL A 120 -9.88 9.80 -5.28
C VAL A 120 -10.81 8.62 -5.53
N ASP A 121 -11.58 8.63 -6.62
CA ASP A 121 -12.53 7.55 -6.94
C ASP A 121 -11.79 6.23 -7.23
N ASP A 122 -10.66 6.28 -7.95
CA ASP A 122 -9.77 5.14 -8.17
C ASP A 122 -9.21 4.58 -6.85
N LEU A 123 -8.78 5.46 -5.94
CA LEU A 123 -8.30 5.04 -4.62
C LEU A 123 -9.40 4.38 -3.78
N GLU A 124 -10.59 4.98 -3.69
CA GLU A 124 -11.70 4.42 -2.92
C GLU A 124 -12.17 3.07 -3.50
N SER A 125 -12.20 2.91 -4.83
CA SER A 125 -12.50 1.63 -5.47
C SER A 125 -11.47 0.54 -5.11
N ARG A 126 -10.19 0.88 -5.07
CA ARG A 126 -9.12 -0.05 -4.66
C ARG A 126 -9.22 -0.39 -3.18
N ILE A 127 -9.54 0.59 -2.34
CA ILE A 127 -9.77 0.37 -0.90
C ILE A 127 -10.96 -0.58 -0.70
N ALA A 128 -12.08 -0.36 -1.38
CA ALA A 128 -13.24 -1.25 -1.28
C ALA A 128 -12.87 -2.69 -1.65
N THR A 129 -12.22 -2.87 -2.80
CA THR A 129 -11.75 -4.19 -3.25
C THR A 129 -10.76 -4.81 -2.25
N PHE A 130 -9.90 -3.99 -1.65
CA PHE A 130 -8.93 -4.44 -0.66
C PHE A 130 -9.59 -4.88 0.66
N LEU A 131 -10.66 -4.23 1.07
CA LEU A 131 -11.38 -4.56 2.31
C LEU A 131 -12.25 -5.81 2.18
N ASP A 132 -12.51 -6.32 0.97
CA ASP A 132 -13.22 -7.59 0.75
C ASP A 132 -12.50 -8.80 1.37
N GLY A 133 -11.20 -8.69 1.69
CA GLY A 133 -10.47 -9.69 2.47
C GLY A 133 -10.20 -11.02 1.74
N THR A 134 -10.47 -11.10 0.43
CA THR A 134 -10.22 -12.28 -0.38
C THR A 134 -8.73 -12.49 -0.65
N ALA A 135 -8.31 -13.71 -0.99
CA ALA A 135 -6.92 -13.98 -1.37
C ALA A 135 -6.48 -13.16 -2.60
N GLU A 136 -7.37 -12.98 -3.58
CA GLU A 136 -7.15 -12.16 -4.76
C GLU A 136 -6.94 -10.68 -4.41
N SER A 137 -7.79 -10.12 -3.55
CA SER A 137 -7.63 -8.74 -3.08
C SER A 137 -6.29 -8.52 -2.37
N GLY A 138 -5.79 -9.53 -1.65
CA GLY A 138 -4.47 -9.47 -1.01
C GLY A 138 -3.31 -9.41 -2.01
N LEU A 139 -3.42 -10.10 -3.16
CA LEU A 139 -2.43 -10.05 -4.23
C LEU A 139 -2.45 -8.69 -4.95
N LEU A 140 -3.64 -8.17 -5.25
CA LEU A 140 -3.82 -6.86 -5.86
C LEU A 140 -3.32 -5.73 -4.96
N ALA A 141 -3.56 -5.83 -3.65
CA ALA A 141 -3.11 -4.86 -2.67
C ALA A 141 -1.59 -4.67 -2.63
N ARG A 142 -0.80 -5.73 -2.87
CA ARG A 142 0.67 -5.62 -2.96
C ARG A 142 1.12 -4.75 -4.14
N GLN A 143 0.31 -4.69 -5.20
CA GLN A 143 0.59 -3.86 -6.37
C GLN A 143 0.09 -2.43 -6.17
N TRP A 144 -1.03 -2.25 -5.46
CA TRP A 144 -1.67 -0.95 -5.29
C TRP A 144 -1.13 -0.14 -4.11
N PHE A 145 -0.75 -0.79 -3.02
CA PHE A 145 -0.41 -0.14 -1.76
C PHE A 145 1.00 -0.48 -1.32
N SER A 146 1.88 0.52 -1.41
CA SER A 146 3.25 0.41 -0.91
C SER A 146 3.25 0.14 0.59
N GLY A 147 4.07 -0.83 1.02
CA GLY A 147 4.21 -1.21 2.42
C GLY A 147 3.17 -2.19 2.95
N TRP A 148 2.14 -2.54 2.17
CA TRP A 148 1.12 -3.50 2.62
C TRP A 148 1.71 -4.86 2.93
N GLU A 149 2.61 -5.37 2.07
CA GLU A 149 3.23 -6.68 2.28
C GLU A 149 4.01 -6.74 3.60
N GLN A 150 4.81 -5.71 3.89
CA GLN A 150 5.56 -5.62 5.13
C GLN A 150 4.64 -5.45 6.33
N PHE A 151 3.60 -4.62 6.22
CA PHE A 151 2.60 -4.46 7.28
C PHE A 151 1.91 -5.79 7.60
N ALA A 152 1.46 -6.52 6.59
CA ALA A 152 0.77 -7.80 6.75
C ALA A 152 1.70 -8.88 7.34
N LEU A 153 3.00 -8.87 7.02
CA LEU A 153 3.98 -9.76 7.64
C LEU A 153 4.17 -9.50 9.14
N MET A 154 4.08 -8.23 9.56
CA MET A 154 4.32 -7.84 10.96
C MET A 154 3.08 -7.99 11.83
N VAL A 155 1.91 -7.59 11.32
CA VAL A 155 0.68 -7.48 12.11
C VAL A 155 -0.34 -8.58 11.78
N GLY A 156 -0.24 -9.15 10.57
CA GLY A 156 -1.15 -10.15 10.04
C GLY A 156 -2.11 -9.60 8.98
N ASP A 157 -2.87 -10.51 8.36
CA ASP A 157 -3.87 -10.20 7.34
C ASP A 157 -5.27 -10.58 7.84
N SER A 158 -6.01 -9.59 8.32
CA SER A 158 -7.43 -9.72 8.67
C SER A 158 -8.16 -8.42 8.34
N ILE A 159 -9.49 -8.47 8.15
CA ILE A 159 -10.29 -7.29 7.77
C ILE A 159 -10.04 -6.09 8.72
N PRO A 160 -10.05 -6.23 10.06
CA PRO A 160 -9.76 -5.11 10.95
C PRO A 160 -8.34 -4.52 10.76
N LEU A 161 -7.35 -5.37 10.45
CA LEU A 161 -5.98 -4.93 10.20
C LEU A 161 -5.82 -4.22 8.85
N ARG A 162 -6.58 -4.66 7.82
CA ARG A 162 -6.66 -3.96 6.54
C ARG A 162 -7.28 -2.57 6.70
N GLU A 163 -8.37 -2.46 7.46
CA GLU A 163 -8.96 -1.15 7.79
C GLU A 163 -7.98 -0.25 8.53
N LEU A 164 -7.23 -0.81 9.49
CA LEU A 164 -6.19 -0.08 10.21
C LEU A 164 -5.09 0.39 9.26
N PHE A 165 -4.62 -0.46 8.36
CA PHE A 165 -3.64 -0.08 7.33
C PHE A 165 -4.17 1.08 6.46
N VAL A 166 -5.41 1.02 6.00
CA VAL A 166 -6.02 2.11 5.21
C VAL A 166 -6.06 3.41 6.00
N LYS A 167 -6.40 3.37 7.30
CA LYS A 167 -6.39 4.55 8.18
C LYS A 167 -4.98 5.14 8.29
N VAL A 168 -3.97 4.29 8.53
CA VAL A 168 -2.57 4.74 8.59
C VAL A 168 -2.11 5.30 7.24
N MET A 169 -2.45 4.65 6.12
CA MET A 169 -2.10 5.12 4.77
C MET A 169 -2.71 6.49 4.45
N LYS A 170 -3.98 6.72 4.83
CA LYS A 170 -4.67 8.01 4.59
C LYS A 170 -4.11 9.12 5.50
N SER A 171 -3.82 8.83 6.76
CA SER A 171 -3.34 9.82 7.73
C SER A 171 -1.83 10.06 7.66
N HIS A 172 -1.04 9.03 7.36
CA HIS A 172 0.42 8.99 7.40
C HIS A 172 0.99 8.24 6.18
N PRO A 173 0.77 8.73 4.95
CA PRO A 173 1.13 8.00 3.73
C PRO A 173 2.62 7.66 3.66
N ARG A 174 3.49 8.57 4.12
CA ARG A 174 4.95 8.35 4.15
C ARG A 174 5.36 7.19 5.06
N ILE A 175 4.63 6.93 6.15
CA ILE A 175 4.90 5.76 7.01
C ILE A 175 4.69 4.47 6.23
N THR A 176 3.54 4.30 5.58
CA THR A 176 3.26 3.09 4.79
C THR A 176 4.25 2.91 3.64
N GLN A 177 4.60 3.99 2.91
CA GLN A 177 5.59 3.93 1.84
C GLN A 177 6.97 3.49 2.35
N SER A 178 7.41 4.02 3.49
CA SER A 178 8.72 3.72 4.08
C SER A 178 8.89 2.25 4.46
N LEU A 179 7.79 1.52 4.70
CA LEU A 179 7.85 0.10 5.03
C LEU A 179 8.41 -0.73 3.87
N ALA A 180 8.13 -0.36 2.62
CA ALA A 180 8.64 -1.06 1.44
C ALA A 180 10.03 -0.59 0.99
N GLU A 181 10.54 0.50 1.57
CA GLU A 181 11.83 1.10 1.22
C GLU A 181 12.91 0.54 2.14
N GLY A 182 13.40 1.32 3.13
CA GLY A 182 14.48 0.90 4.01
C GLY A 182 14.55 1.70 5.33
N THR A 183 15.59 1.43 6.11
CA THR A 183 15.79 2.00 7.46
C THR A 183 15.86 3.54 7.46
N VAL A 184 16.52 4.13 6.46
CA VAL A 184 16.67 5.58 6.37
C VAL A 184 15.32 6.23 6.13
N GLU A 185 14.55 5.68 5.20
CA GLU A 185 13.22 6.16 4.83
C GLU A 185 12.24 6.01 5.98
N ARG A 186 12.31 4.91 6.73
CA ARG A 186 11.53 4.70 7.97
C ARG A 186 11.87 5.74 9.03
N SER A 187 13.15 6.07 9.21
CA SER A 187 13.59 7.09 10.15
C SER A 187 13.09 8.48 9.78
N LEU A 188 13.10 8.81 8.48
CA LEU A 188 12.57 10.09 7.98
C LEU A 188 11.04 10.17 8.12
N ALA A 189 10.32 9.12 7.72
CA ALA A 189 8.87 9.05 7.83
C ALA A 189 8.42 9.11 9.31
N ALA A 190 9.18 8.50 10.23
CA ALA A 190 8.94 8.60 11.66
C ALA A 190 9.00 10.05 12.17
N GLN A 191 10.03 10.80 11.78
CA GLN A 191 10.18 12.21 12.16
C GLN A 191 9.03 13.07 11.59
N GLU A 192 8.62 12.81 10.34
CA GLU A 192 7.50 13.49 9.71
C GLU A 192 6.17 13.20 10.40
N ALA A 193 5.93 11.94 10.79
CA ALA A 193 4.74 11.55 11.55
C ALA A 193 4.68 12.27 12.91
N VAL A 194 5.80 12.40 13.62
CA VAL A 194 5.86 13.19 14.87
C VAL A 194 5.43 14.63 14.65
N VAL A 195 5.99 15.31 13.64
CA VAL A 195 5.64 16.70 13.34
C VAL A 195 4.15 16.84 12.99
N THR A 196 3.62 15.89 12.22
CA THR A 196 2.22 15.88 11.79
C THR A 196 1.28 15.69 12.98
N ILE A 197 1.54 14.69 13.82
CA ILE A 197 0.74 14.38 15.00
C ILE A 197 0.81 15.52 16.02
N GLU A 198 2.00 16.05 16.26
CA GLU A 198 2.19 17.15 17.20
C GLU A 198 1.47 18.43 16.74
N THR A 199 1.55 18.74 15.45
CA THR A 199 0.78 19.83 14.84
C THR A 199 -0.72 19.61 15.01
N ALA A 200 -1.23 18.41 14.72
CA ALA A 200 -2.64 18.09 14.90
C ALA A 200 -3.09 18.25 16.35
N ILE A 201 -2.29 17.77 17.29
CA ILE A 201 -2.58 17.82 18.72
C ILE A 201 -2.51 19.25 19.27
N ARG A 202 -1.40 19.97 19.04
CA ARG A 202 -1.14 21.24 19.73
C ARG A 202 -1.75 22.43 19.00
N GLN A 203 -1.75 22.42 17.66
CA GLN A 203 -2.22 23.56 16.88
C GLN A 203 -3.68 23.41 16.48
N LYS A 204 -4.09 22.19 16.08
CA LYS A 204 -5.46 21.92 15.63
C LYS A 204 -6.38 21.41 16.75
N ASN A 205 -5.85 21.17 17.96
CA ASN A 205 -6.59 20.61 19.10
C ASN A 205 -7.36 19.32 18.77
N LEU A 206 -6.82 18.50 17.85
CA LEU A 206 -7.40 17.22 17.49
C LEU A 206 -6.91 16.14 18.46
N PRO A 207 -7.79 15.25 18.95
CA PRO A 207 -7.35 14.11 19.74
C PRO A 207 -6.52 13.17 18.86
N PRO A 208 -5.51 12.48 19.42
CA PRO A 208 -4.81 11.45 18.67
C PRO A 208 -5.77 10.31 18.33
N THR A 209 -5.47 9.64 17.23
CA THR A 209 -6.19 8.48 16.72
C THR A 209 -5.37 7.21 16.89
N VAL A 210 -6.01 6.05 16.80
CA VAL A 210 -5.30 4.75 16.79
C VAL A 210 -4.30 4.68 15.64
N ALA A 211 -4.61 5.29 14.49
CA ALA A 211 -3.71 5.37 13.35
C ALA A 211 -2.42 6.15 13.68
N ASP A 212 -2.52 7.22 14.49
CA ASP A 212 -1.35 7.97 14.96
C ASP A 212 -0.44 7.12 15.84
N GLY A 213 -1.03 6.38 16.80
CA GLY A 213 -0.28 5.48 17.67
C GLY A 213 0.43 4.37 16.88
N VAL A 214 -0.27 3.74 15.94
CA VAL A 214 0.30 2.69 15.09
C VAL A 214 1.37 3.24 14.16
N ALA A 215 1.15 4.42 13.58
CA ALA A 215 2.14 5.09 12.71
C ALA A 215 3.47 5.37 13.44
N LEU A 216 3.42 5.67 14.73
CA LEU A 216 4.62 5.88 15.56
C LEU A 216 5.32 4.57 15.98
N LEU A 217 4.63 3.42 15.92
CA LEU A 217 5.25 2.14 16.27
C LEU A 217 5.81 1.40 15.06
N LEU A 218 5.19 1.59 13.87
CA LEU A 218 5.58 0.87 12.66
C LEU A 218 7.06 1.00 12.28
N PRO A 219 7.69 2.20 12.31
CA PRO A 219 9.11 2.34 12.00
C PRO A 219 10.04 1.58 12.96
N LEU A 220 9.64 1.42 14.23
CA LEU A 220 10.43 0.76 15.28
C LEU A 220 10.49 -0.76 15.14
N THR A 221 9.76 -1.32 14.17
CA THR A 221 9.90 -2.74 13.79
C THR A 221 11.27 -3.03 13.17
N ASP A 222 11.94 -2.00 12.66
CA ASP A 222 13.35 -2.04 12.30
C ASP A 222 14.21 -1.62 13.48
N GLN A 223 15.03 -2.56 13.99
CA GLN A 223 15.91 -2.31 15.13
C GLN A 223 16.99 -1.26 14.84
N ALA A 224 17.27 -0.97 13.57
CA ALA A 224 18.21 0.07 13.18
C ALA A 224 17.61 1.48 13.21
N VAL A 225 16.28 1.61 13.31
CA VAL A 225 15.61 2.90 13.50
C VAL A 225 15.73 3.31 14.96
N THR A 226 16.38 4.45 15.20
CA THR A 226 16.55 4.98 16.56
C THR A 226 15.44 5.96 16.92
N ALA A 227 14.74 5.67 18.02
CA ALA A 227 13.83 6.63 18.62
C ALA A 227 14.65 7.67 19.42
N GLY A 228 14.56 8.94 19.04
CA GLY A 228 15.07 10.02 19.88
C GLY A 228 14.11 10.31 21.04
N VAL A 229 14.59 11.00 22.08
CA VAL A 229 13.78 11.35 23.29
C VAL A 229 12.43 11.98 22.93
N ARG A 230 12.41 12.93 21.98
CA ARG A 230 11.17 13.57 21.51
C ARG A 230 10.19 12.58 20.88
N TYR A 231 10.69 11.57 20.19
CA TYR A 231 9.86 10.53 19.58
C TYR A 231 9.16 9.70 20.65
N GLU A 232 9.92 9.29 21.67
CA GLU A 232 9.41 8.53 22.82
C GLU A 232 8.36 9.32 23.61
N GLU A 233 8.62 10.61 23.89
CA GLU A 233 7.66 11.49 24.56
C GLU A 233 6.32 11.59 23.81
N ILE A 234 6.38 11.68 22.48
CA ILE A 234 5.18 11.74 21.65
C ILE A 234 4.44 10.42 21.62
N ILE A 235 5.15 9.28 21.54
CA ILE A 235 4.54 7.95 21.71
C ILE A 235 3.80 7.88 23.03
N LEU A 236 4.47 8.12 24.15
CA LEU A 236 3.86 8.06 25.48
C LEU A 236 2.67 9.02 25.61
N GLY A 237 2.81 10.24 25.09
CA GLY A 237 1.75 11.24 25.08
C GLY A 237 0.53 10.85 24.24
N VAL A 238 0.73 10.14 23.12
CA VAL A 238 -0.36 9.60 22.27
C VAL A 238 -1.05 8.44 22.98
N PHE A 239 -0.30 7.45 23.47
CA PHE A 239 -0.86 6.27 24.12
C PHE A 239 -1.62 6.60 25.42
N ASN A 240 -1.09 7.51 26.25
CA ASN A 240 -1.78 7.96 27.46
C ASN A 240 -3.14 8.63 27.18
N ARG A 241 -3.29 9.28 26.02
CA ARG A 241 -4.57 9.89 25.64
C ARG A 241 -5.54 8.89 25.03
N LEU A 242 -5.03 7.89 24.31
CA LEU A 242 -5.87 6.86 23.68
C LEU A 242 -6.44 5.88 24.70
N TYR A 243 -5.66 5.49 25.70
CA TYR A 243 -6.01 4.39 26.61
C TYR A 243 -6.13 4.81 28.09
N GLY A 244 -5.91 6.09 28.40
CA GLY A 244 -5.76 6.57 29.78
C GLY A 244 -4.33 6.39 30.29
N THR A 245 -4.04 6.90 31.48
CA THR A 245 -2.73 6.70 32.13
C THR A 245 -2.46 5.22 32.34
N VAL A 246 -1.47 4.70 31.61
CA VAL A 246 -0.87 3.37 31.82
C VAL A 246 -0.03 3.39 33.09
#